data_AF-A0A7C7FV11-F1
#
_entry.id   AF-A0A7C7FV11-F1
#
_cell.length_a   1.000
_cell.length_b   1.000
_cell.length_c   1.000
_cell.angle_alpha   90.00
_cell.angle_beta   90.00
_cell.angle_gamma   90.00
#
_symmetry.space_group_name_H-M   'P 1'
#
loop_
_entity.id
_entity.type
_entity.pdbx_description
1 polymer ?
#
loop_
_entity_poly.entity_id
_entity_poly.type
_entity_poly.pdbx_seq_one_letter_code
_entity_poly.pdbx_strand_id
1 'polypeptide(L)'
;MDIPEEEMLPEMTSKSPLSIMTLDLSTWEEFCVIKMLGDLGEILHVEDLVQCSFLPLRNLARMTMPEEHFHSEFGKNFCTDICEKENGRKTIQKAINDIFPHLPSFFGKSGSKNNAIYRKWGLKKRTNEDMRKDFIERAKGIVEQLELTLPEVDLSIYDA
;
A
#
# COMPACT_ATOMS: atom_id res chain seq x y z
N MET A 1 -13.44 -3.46 -23.34
CA MET A 1 -13.04 -2.03 -23.40
C MET A 1 -12.39 -1.71 -24.74
N ASP A 2 -12.09 -2.71 -25.58
CA ASP A 2 -11.54 -2.54 -26.94
C ASP A 2 -10.31 -1.62 -27.02
N ILE A 3 -9.53 -1.61 -25.94
CA ILE A 3 -8.25 -0.91 -25.85
C ILE A 3 -7.18 -1.85 -26.40
N PRO A 4 -6.35 -1.42 -27.37
CA PRO A 4 -5.23 -2.20 -27.86
C PRO A 4 -4.24 -2.57 -26.75
N GLU A 5 -3.66 -3.77 -26.81
CA GLU A 5 -2.69 -4.24 -25.80
C GLU A 5 -1.46 -3.35 -25.68
N GLU A 6 -0.97 -2.85 -26.81
CA GLU A 6 0.14 -1.90 -26.88
C GLU A 6 -0.11 -0.61 -26.08
N GLU A 7 -1.37 -0.16 -25.96
CA GLU A 7 -1.74 1.00 -25.14
C GLU A 7 -1.84 0.68 -23.64
N MET A 8 -1.83 -0.60 -23.27
CA MET A 8 -1.89 -1.07 -21.88
C MET A 8 -0.50 -1.36 -21.29
N LEU A 9 0.57 -1.30 -22.10
CA LEU A 9 1.93 -1.55 -21.64
C LEU A 9 2.50 -0.37 -20.84
N PRO A 10 3.16 -0.59 -19.68
CA PRO A 10 3.75 0.47 -18.87
C PRO A 10 4.77 1.34 -19.62
N GLU A 11 5.47 0.76 -20.59
CA GLU A 11 6.49 1.44 -21.41
C GLU A 11 5.88 2.42 -22.43
N MET A 12 4.62 2.20 -22.78
CA MET A 12 3.93 2.92 -23.85
C MET A 12 3.00 4.02 -23.31
N THR A 13 2.81 4.08 -21.99
CA THR A 13 1.96 5.09 -21.35
C THR A 13 2.75 6.32 -20.90
N SER A 14 2.09 7.48 -20.91
CA SER A 14 2.62 8.72 -20.33
C SER A 14 2.44 8.80 -18.81
N LYS A 15 1.83 7.77 -18.20
CA LYS A 15 1.57 7.71 -16.77
C LYS A 15 2.84 7.28 -16.03
N SER A 16 3.19 8.03 -14.99
CA SER A 16 4.24 7.61 -14.06
C SER A 16 3.81 6.35 -13.28
N PRO A 17 4.76 5.49 -12.92
CA PRO A 17 4.53 4.41 -11.96
C PRO A 17 4.01 4.93 -10.61
N LEU A 18 3.52 4.01 -9.80
CA LEU A 18 3.11 4.28 -8.42
C LEU A 18 4.32 4.76 -7.60
N SER A 19 4.12 5.70 -6.68
CA SER A 19 5.20 6.32 -5.88
C SER A 19 6.01 5.29 -5.07
N ILE A 20 5.36 4.22 -4.61
CA ILE A 20 6.02 3.13 -3.89
C ILE A 20 7.09 2.41 -4.74
N MET A 21 6.92 2.39 -6.07
CA MET A 21 7.84 1.72 -7.00
C MET A 21 9.11 2.54 -7.26
N THR A 22 9.19 3.78 -6.77
CA THR A 22 10.39 4.61 -6.91
C THR A 22 11.30 4.54 -5.68
N LEU A 23 10.93 3.76 -4.66
CA LEU A 23 11.75 3.57 -3.47
C LEU A 23 12.91 2.63 -3.76
N ASP A 24 14.11 3.08 -3.43
CA ASP A 24 15.31 2.25 -3.52
C ASP A 24 15.45 1.43 -2.22
N LEU A 25 15.40 0.11 -2.35
CA LEU A 25 15.49 -0.82 -1.22
C LEU A 25 16.92 -1.37 -1.18
N SER A 26 17.69 -0.94 -0.19
CA SER A 26 19.10 -1.28 -0.06
C SER A 26 19.36 -2.43 0.91
N THR A 27 18.36 -2.81 1.72
CA THR A 27 18.49 -3.85 2.75
C THR A 27 17.35 -4.88 2.69
N TRP A 28 17.62 -6.06 3.24
CA TRP A 28 16.60 -7.10 3.39
C TRP A 28 15.48 -6.64 4.33
N GLU A 29 15.81 -5.89 5.39
CA GLU A 29 14.85 -5.31 6.32
C GLU A 29 13.89 -4.33 5.65
N GLU A 30 14.38 -3.44 4.78
CA GLU A 30 13.55 -2.53 3.99
C GLU A 30 12.61 -3.30 3.05
N PHE A 31 13.11 -4.38 2.43
CA PHE A 31 12.27 -5.28 1.63
C PHE A 31 11.19 -5.95 2.49
N CYS A 32 11.51 -6.51 3.65
CA CYS A 32 10.50 -7.11 4.52
C CYS A 32 9.46 -6.09 4.99
N VAL A 33 9.89 -4.86 5.34
CA VAL A 33 8.99 -3.78 5.75
C VAL A 33 8.08 -3.33 4.61
N ILE A 34 8.58 -3.24 3.37
CA ILE A 34 7.72 -2.89 2.23
C ILE A 34 6.71 -3.99 1.92
N LYS A 35 7.07 -5.27 2.10
CA LYS A 35 6.09 -6.37 1.97
C LYS A 35 5.07 -6.31 3.10
N MET A 36 5.49 -6.05 4.33
CA MET A 36 4.59 -5.97 5.48
C MET A 36 3.60 -4.79 5.37
N LEU A 37 4.11 -3.57 5.14
CA LEU A 37 3.34 -2.33 5.20
C LEU A 37 2.94 -1.78 3.83
N GLY A 38 3.76 -1.96 2.79
CA GLY A 38 3.43 -1.55 1.43
C GLY A 38 2.28 -2.40 0.87
N ASP A 39 2.37 -3.73 0.98
CA ASP A 39 1.30 -4.62 0.51
C ASP A 39 0.03 -4.51 1.36
N LEU A 40 0.12 -4.07 2.63
CA LEU A 40 -1.06 -3.67 3.39
C LEU A 40 -1.83 -2.54 2.67
N GLY A 41 -1.10 -1.57 2.09
CA GLY A 41 -1.71 -0.54 1.25
C GLY A 41 -2.45 -1.13 0.05
N GLU A 42 -1.85 -2.11 -0.61
CA GLU A 42 -2.47 -2.82 -1.75
C GLU A 42 -3.72 -3.60 -1.32
N ILE A 43 -3.67 -4.31 -0.17
CA ILE A 43 -4.85 -4.98 0.41
C ILE A 43 -6.01 -3.99 0.55
N LEU A 44 -5.76 -2.78 1.06
CA LEU A 44 -6.82 -1.76 1.19
C LEU A 44 -7.37 -1.33 -0.18
N HIS A 45 -6.53 -1.23 -1.21
CA HIS A 45 -6.98 -0.95 -2.57
C HIS A 45 -7.87 -2.06 -3.12
N VAL A 46 -7.43 -3.32 -2.99
CA VAL A 46 -8.19 -4.48 -3.45
C VAL A 46 -9.48 -4.64 -2.66
N GLU A 47 -9.50 -4.38 -1.35
CA GLU A 47 -10.72 -4.41 -0.51
C GLU A 47 -11.77 -3.42 -1.02
N ASP A 48 -11.35 -2.23 -1.45
CA ASP A 48 -12.23 -1.22 -2.04
C ASP A 48 -12.72 -1.66 -3.43
N LEU A 49 -11.84 -2.22 -4.26
CA LEU A 49 -12.14 -2.71 -5.61
C LEU A 49 -13.07 -3.93 -5.63
N VAL A 50 -13.04 -4.77 -4.60
CA VAL A 50 -14.00 -5.88 -4.42
C VAL A 50 -15.45 -5.38 -4.30
N GLN A 51 -15.65 -4.10 -4.02
CA GLN A 51 -16.96 -3.44 -3.99
C GLN A 51 -17.32 -2.70 -5.28
N CYS A 52 -16.46 -2.72 -6.31
CA CYS A 52 -16.66 -1.89 -7.49
C CYS A 52 -17.86 -2.36 -8.35
N SER A 53 -18.45 -1.41 -9.08
CA SER A 53 -19.60 -1.61 -9.97
C SER A 53 -19.23 -2.34 -11.27
N PHE A 54 -17.97 -2.26 -11.70
CA PHE A 54 -17.48 -2.90 -12.92
C PHE A 54 -17.07 -4.35 -12.66
N LEU A 55 -17.94 -5.28 -13.07
CA LEU A 55 -17.84 -6.71 -12.72
C LEU A 55 -16.49 -7.37 -13.07
N PRO A 56 -15.87 -7.13 -14.25
CA PRO A 56 -14.59 -7.75 -14.59
C PRO A 56 -13.48 -7.37 -13.60
N LEU A 57 -13.36 -6.07 -13.27
CA LEU A 57 -12.36 -5.60 -12.30
C LEU A 57 -12.64 -6.12 -10.89
N ARG A 58 -13.91 -6.15 -10.47
CA ARG A 58 -14.31 -6.71 -9.18
C ARG A 58 -13.91 -8.18 -9.05
N ASN A 59 -14.16 -8.96 -10.10
CA ASN A 59 -13.85 -10.39 -10.08
C ASN A 59 -12.34 -10.61 -10.05
N LEU A 60 -11.57 -9.82 -10.80
CA LEU A 60 -10.11 -9.86 -10.74
C LEU A 60 -9.59 -9.54 -9.33
N ALA A 61 -10.10 -8.46 -8.71
CA ALA A 61 -9.73 -8.09 -7.34
C ALA A 61 -10.03 -9.21 -6.33
N ARG A 62 -11.16 -9.92 -6.48
CA ARG A 62 -11.47 -11.08 -5.62
C ARG A 62 -10.52 -12.24 -5.82
N MET A 63 -10.05 -12.45 -7.05
CA MET A 63 -9.12 -13.52 -7.38
C MET A 63 -7.72 -13.25 -6.84
N THR A 64 -7.24 -12.01 -6.88
CA THR A 64 -5.89 -11.63 -6.42
C THR A 64 -5.81 -11.36 -4.93
N MET A 65 -6.92 -11.07 -4.25
CA MET A 65 -6.94 -10.78 -2.81
C MET A 65 -6.18 -11.79 -1.93
N PRO A 66 -6.28 -13.12 -2.11
CA PRO A 66 -5.51 -14.08 -1.32
C PRO A 66 -4.00 -13.94 -1.50
N GLU A 67 -3.54 -13.60 -2.70
CA GLU A 67 -2.11 -13.40 -3.02
C GLU A 67 -1.58 -12.15 -2.29
N GLU A 68 -2.37 -11.07 -2.26
CA GLU A 68 -1.97 -9.85 -1.53
C GLU A 68 -1.91 -10.05 -0.01
N HIS A 69 -2.86 -10.81 0.56
CA HIS A 69 -2.76 -11.22 1.96
C HIS A 69 -1.52 -12.06 2.23
N PHE A 70 -1.21 -13.00 1.35
CA PHE A 70 0.01 -13.81 1.46
C PHE A 70 1.27 -12.93 1.43
N HIS A 71 1.34 -11.93 0.55
CA HIS A 71 2.49 -11.03 0.48
C HIS A 71 2.69 -10.20 1.75
N SER A 72 1.60 -9.65 2.32
CA SER A 72 1.66 -8.88 3.56
C SER A 72 2.03 -9.76 4.77
N GLU A 73 1.44 -10.96 4.84
CA GLU A 73 1.76 -11.94 5.89
C GLU A 73 3.21 -12.43 5.78
N PHE A 74 3.70 -12.67 4.56
CA PHE A 74 5.10 -12.97 4.29
C PHE A 74 6.02 -11.90 4.87
N GLY A 75 5.76 -10.61 4.57
CA GLY A 75 6.55 -9.51 5.10
C GLY A 75 6.56 -9.48 6.63
N LYS A 76 5.38 -9.63 7.25
CA LYS A 76 5.23 -9.67 8.70
C LYS A 76 5.99 -10.82 9.34
N ASN A 77 5.92 -12.02 8.77
CA ASN A 77 6.61 -13.20 9.31
C ASN A 77 8.13 -13.00 9.29
N PHE A 78 8.69 -12.52 8.18
CA PHE A 78 10.13 -12.22 8.13
C PHE A 78 10.55 -11.09 9.07
N CYS A 79 9.74 -10.03 9.20
CA CYS A 79 9.99 -9.00 10.21
C CYS A 79 10.00 -9.58 11.63
N THR A 80 9.09 -10.52 11.94
CA THR A 80 9.03 -11.23 13.23
C THR A 80 10.31 -12.03 13.47
N ASP A 81 10.70 -12.88 12.52
CA ASP A 81 11.92 -13.70 12.60
C ASP A 81 13.19 -12.86 12.77
N ILE A 82 13.25 -11.69 12.12
CA ILE A 82 14.36 -10.75 12.29
C ILE A 82 14.33 -10.15 13.69
N CYS A 83 13.17 -9.72 14.19
CA CYS A 83 13.02 -9.12 15.51
C CYS A 83 13.49 -10.04 16.67
N GLU A 84 13.42 -11.35 16.50
CA GLU A 84 13.89 -12.35 17.47
C GLU A 84 15.43 -12.44 17.56
N LYS A 85 16.16 -11.94 16.56
CA LYS A 85 17.64 -11.95 16.54
C LYS A 85 18.21 -10.78 17.34
N GLU A 86 19.47 -10.92 17.73
CA GLU A 86 20.22 -9.83 18.37
C GLU A 86 20.22 -8.58 17.48
N ASN A 87 19.86 -7.42 18.05
CA ASN A 87 19.68 -6.15 17.35
C ASN A 87 18.58 -6.11 16.26
N GLY A 88 17.84 -7.19 16.02
CA GLY A 88 16.89 -7.27 14.91
C GLY A 88 15.72 -6.30 15.01
N ARG A 89 15.16 -6.10 16.21
CA ARG A 89 14.13 -5.06 16.43
C ARG A 89 14.64 -3.67 16.04
N LYS A 90 15.92 -3.38 16.30
CA LYS A 90 16.52 -2.08 15.96
C LYS A 90 16.67 -1.90 14.45
N THR A 91 17.03 -2.96 13.71
CA THR A 91 17.15 -2.88 12.24
C THR A 91 15.79 -2.75 11.57
N ILE A 92 14.78 -3.50 12.03
CA ILE A 92 13.41 -3.36 11.54
C ILE A 92 12.83 -1.98 11.90
N GLN A 93 13.04 -1.48 13.11
CA GLN A 93 12.59 -0.12 13.47
C GLN A 93 13.20 0.95 12.56
N LYS A 94 14.49 0.81 12.22
CA LYS A 94 15.14 1.71 11.26
C LYS A 94 14.46 1.64 9.89
N ALA A 95 14.25 0.43 9.36
CA ALA A 95 13.59 0.24 8.07
C ALA A 95 12.14 0.80 8.07
N ILE A 96 11.38 0.64 9.16
CA ILE A 96 10.06 1.26 9.31
C ILE A 96 10.16 2.78 9.25
N ASN A 97 11.12 3.37 9.96
CA ASN A 97 11.32 4.83 9.98
C ASN A 97 11.69 5.39 8.61
N ASP A 98 12.42 4.63 7.80
CA ASP A 98 12.86 5.04 6.48
C ASP A 98 11.75 4.84 5.42
N ILE A 99 11.02 3.72 5.47
CA ILE A 99 10.05 3.34 4.43
C ILE A 99 8.67 3.94 4.68
N PHE A 100 8.16 3.89 5.92
CA PHE A 100 6.78 4.25 6.21
C PHE A 100 6.40 5.68 5.77
N PRO A 101 7.24 6.73 5.93
CA PRO A 101 6.89 8.08 5.48
C PRO A 101 6.54 8.20 3.99
N HIS A 102 6.91 7.24 3.16
CA HIS A 102 6.57 7.24 1.74
C HIS A 102 5.24 6.55 1.43
N LEU A 103 4.81 5.59 2.27
CA LEU A 103 3.67 4.72 1.96
C LEU A 103 2.30 5.43 1.93
N PRO A 104 1.97 6.39 2.82
CA PRO A 104 0.68 7.06 2.77
C PRO A 104 0.41 7.85 1.48
N SER A 105 1.46 8.19 0.71
CA SER A 105 1.34 8.82 -0.61
C SER A 105 0.64 7.93 -1.64
N PHE A 106 0.64 6.61 -1.41
CA PHE A 106 0.10 5.60 -2.31
C PHE A 106 -1.41 5.80 -2.59
N PHE A 107 -2.16 6.31 -1.60
CA PHE A 107 -3.58 6.60 -1.75
C PHE A 107 -3.87 7.86 -2.57
N GLY A 108 -2.86 8.70 -2.83
CA GLY A 108 -2.97 9.98 -3.50
C GLY A 108 -3.58 11.09 -2.63
N LYS A 109 -3.64 12.30 -3.19
CA LYS A 109 -4.07 13.51 -2.47
C LYS A 109 -5.53 13.53 -2.04
N SER A 110 -5.79 14.27 -0.98
CA SER A 110 -7.13 14.65 -0.54
C SER A 110 -7.90 15.41 -1.63
N GLY A 111 -9.23 15.26 -1.66
CA GLY A 111 -10.10 16.00 -2.58
C GLY A 111 -9.84 15.73 -4.08
N SER A 112 -9.22 14.60 -4.42
CA SER A 112 -8.91 14.25 -5.82
C SER A 112 -10.16 14.23 -6.71
N LYS A 113 -10.10 15.00 -7.82
CA LYS A 113 -11.16 15.01 -8.85
C LYS A 113 -11.40 13.62 -9.44
N ASN A 114 -10.34 12.83 -9.63
CA ASN A 114 -10.46 11.47 -10.15
C ASN A 114 -11.13 10.54 -9.14
N ASN A 115 -10.76 10.61 -7.85
CA ASN A 115 -11.44 9.82 -6.82
C ASN A 115 -12.95 10.17 -6.78
N ALA A 116 -13.31 11.46 -6.86
CA ALA A 116 -14.72 11.88 -6.91
C ALA A 116 -15.48 11.28 -8.11
N ILE A 117 -14.85 11.22 -9.30
CA ILE A 117 -15.42 10.57 -10.48
C ILE A 117 -15.55 9.05 -10.25
N TYR A 118 -14.50 8.40 -9.74
CA TYR A 118 -14.52 6.95 -9.48
C TYR A 118 -15.62 6.58 -8.49
N ARG A 119 -15.80 7.35 -7.42
CA ARG A 119 -16.91 7.16 -6.47
C ARG A 119 -18.27 7.39 -7.11
N LYS A 120 -18.43 8.44 -7.92
CA LYS A 120 -19.69 8.71 -8.66
C LYS A 120 -20.11 7.52 -9.53
N TRP A 121 -19.14 6.81 -10.12
CA TRP A 121 -19.40 5.65 -10.99
C TRP A 121 -19.39 4.31 -10.23
N GLY A 122 -19.19 4.33 -8.92
CA GLY A 122 -19.09 3.12 -8.09
C GLY A 122 -17.83 2.29 -8.34
N LEU A 123 -16.79 2.86 -8.92
CA LEU A 123 -15.49 2.18 -9.13
C LEU A 123 -14.67 2.13 -7.83
N LYS A 124 -14.80 3.16 -7.00
CA LYS A 124 -14.26 3.21 -5.63
C LYS A 124 -15.39 3.51 -4.65
N LYS A 125 -15.25 3.09 -3.40
CA LYS A 125 -16.20 3.43 -2.33
C LYS A 125 -15.66 4.53 -1.43
N ARG A 126 -14.38 4.46 -1.07
CA ARG A 126 -13.74 5.34 -0.09
C ARG A 126 -13.05 6.57 -0.71
N THR A 127 -12.98 7.63 0.08
CA THR A 127 -12.11 8.78 -0.22
C THR A 127 -10.64 8.38 -0.08
N ASN A 128 -9.71 9.15 -0.64
CA ASN A 128 -8.29 8.85 -0.47
C ASN A 128 -7.87 9.03 1.00
N GLU A 129 -8.49 10.01 1.67
CA GLU A 129 -8.32 10.35 3.07
C GLU A 129 -8.77 9.24 4.01
N ASP A 130 -9.94 8.66 3.74
CA ASP A 130 -10.46 7.54 4.53
C ASP A 130 -9.59 6.30 4.37
N MET A 131 -9.11 6.02 3.15
CA MET A 131 -8.17 4.92 2.93
C MET A 131 -6.85 5.16 3.65
N ARG A 132 -6.29 6.38 3.58
CA ARG A 132 -5.04 6.74 4.28
C ARG A 132 -5.17 6.61 5.79
N LYS A 133 -6.30 7.04 6.37
CA LYS A 133 -6.57 6.91 7.81
C LYS A 133 -6.68 5.44 8.24
N ASP A 134 -7.44 4.64 7.49
CA ASP A 134 -7.56 3.18 7.74
C ASP A 134 -6.19 2.49 7.63
N PHE A 135 -5.40 2.86 6.62
CA PHE A 135 -4.04 2.34 6.44
C PHE A 135 -3.16 2.60 7.67
N ILE A 136 -3.10 3.84 8.15
CA ILE A 136 -2.26 4.23 9.28
C ILE A 136 -2.67 3.46 10.55
N GLU A 137 -3.97 3.35 10.81
CA GLU A 137 -4.48 2.63 11.98
C GLU A 137 -4.11 1.14 11.93
N ARG A 138 -4.31 0.48 10.78
CA ARG A 138 -3.94 -0.93 10.61
C ARG A 138 -2.42 -1.14 10.64
N ALA A 139 -1.65 -0.24 10.02
CA ALA A 139 -0.20 -0.28 10.04
C ALA A 139 0.34 -0.17 11.47
N LYS A 140 -0.22 0.75 12.27
CA LYS A 140 0.10 0.89 13.69
C LYS A 140 -0.19 -0.40 14.44
N GLY A 141 -1.37 -0.98 14.27
CA GLY A 141 -1.75 -2.24 14.92
C GLY A 141 -0.85 -3.42 14.55
N ILE A 142 -0.30 -3.47 13.33
CA ILE A 142 0.67 -4.51 12.91
C ILE A 142 2.04 -4.27 13.56
N VAL A 143 2.53 -3.02 13.54
CA VAL A 143 3.85 -2.68 14.07
C VAL A 143 3.91 -2.86 15.60
N GLU A 144 2.84 -2.53 16.32
CA GLU A 144 2.75 -2.73 17.77
C GLU A 144 2.78 -4.21 18.18
N GLN A 145 2.32 -5.14 17.32
CA GLN A 145 2.44 -6.59 17.57
C GLN A 145 3.90 -7.07 17.56
N LEU A 146 4.80 -6.32 16.95
CA LEU A 146 6.25 -6.58 16.94
C LEU A 146 7.00 -5.84 18.05
N GLU A 147 6.28 -5.17 18.96
CA GLU A 147 6.85 -4.29 19.99
C GLU A 147 7.67 -3.12 19.40
N LEU A 148 7.28 -2.69 18.19
CA LEU A 148 7.88 -1.57 17.46
C LEU A 148 6.92 -0.38 17.42
N THR A 149 7.38 0.74 16.86
CA THR A 149 6.58 1.97 16.74
C THR A 149 6.47 2.45 15.30
N LEU A 150 5.32 3.01 14.96
CA LEU A 150 5.11 3.67 13.67
C LEU A 150 5.53 5.14 13.82
N PRO A 151 6.38 5.69 12.93
CA PRO A 151 6.79 7.08 13.05
C PRO A 151 5.61 8.02 12.80
N GLU A 152 5.58 9.15 13.52
CA GLU A 152 4.63 10.22 13.22
C GLU A 152 4.96 10.84 11.87
N VAL A 153 3.94 11.02 11.03
CA VAL A 153 4.06 11.62 9.71
C VAL A 153 3.06 12.76 9.59
N ASP A 154 3.51 13.90 9.08
CA ASP A 154 2.60 15.01 8.76
C ASP A 154 1.78 14.64 7.52
N LEU A 155 0.52 14.29 7.71
CA LEU A 155 -0.34 13.86 6.62
C LEU A 155 -0.64 14.96 5.59
N SER A 156 -0.42 16.23 5.93
CA SER A 156 -0.65 17.34 5.01
C SER A 156 0.33 17.35 3.84
N ILE A 157 1.51 16.72 3.99
CA ILE A 157 2.52 16.66 2.93
C ILE A 157 2.06 15.81 1.73
N TYR A 158 1.09 14.92 1.92
CA TYR A 158 0.54 14.08 0.84
C TYR A 158 -0.58 14.77 0.05
N ASP A 159 -0.93 16.01 0.42
CA ASP A 159 -2.00 16.79 -0.21
C ASP A 159 -1.46 17.92 -1.11
N ALA A 160 -0.13 18.10 -1.14
CA ALA A 160 0.57 18.98 -2.07
C ALA A 160 0.55 18.42 -3.51
#